data_AF-A0A8D8XC72-F1
#
_entry.id   AF-A0A8D8XC72-F1
#
_cell.length_a   1.000
_cell.length_b   1.000
_cell.length_c   1.000
_cell.angle_alpha   90.00
_cell.angle_beta   90.00
_cell.angle_gamma   90.00
#
_symmetry.space_group_name_H-M   'P 1'
#
loop_
_entity.id
_entity.type
_entity.pdbx_description
1 polymer ?
#
loop_
_entity_poly.entity_id
_entity_poly.type
_entity_poly.pdbx_seq_one_letter_code
_entity_poly.pdbx_strand_id
1 'polypeptide(L)'
;MFIVSFNTFHIFSESSESQPHDVNEEKRNIYIPTVPYYKEKYGLNEIEVVGLLIGARGTITSFVKNFAVQYNISEAALKNISQSVVRSSILILRTHIYGI
;
A
#
# COMPACT_ATOMS: atom_id res chain seq x y z
N MET A 1 -9.83 -9.61 -7.27
CA MET A 1 -9.41 -8.30 -7.81
C MET A 1 -8.92 -7.45 -6.64
N PHE A 2 -7.73 -6.86 -6.73
CA PHE A 2 -7.21 -5.96 -5.69
C PHE A 2 -7.50 -4.51 -6.08
N ILE A 3 -8.09 -3.73 -5.17
CA ILE A 3 -8.18 -2.28 -5.31
C ILE A 3 -7.02 -1.70 -4.51
N VAL A 4 -5.90 -1.42 -5.18
CA VAL A 4 -4.77 -0.70 -4.57
C VAL A 4 -4.97 0.78 -4.88
N SER A 5 -5.29 1.57 -3.86
CA SER A 5 -5.38 3.01 -3.99
C SER A 5 -4.07 3.67 -3.61
N PHE A 6 -3.50 4.41 -4.55
CA PHE A 6 -2.50 5.43 -4.28
C PHE A 6 -3.20 6.79 -4.37
N ASN A 7 -3.75 7.30 -3.27
CA ASN A 7 -4.28 8.68 -3.25
C ASN A 7 -3.77 9.50 -2.06
N THR A 8 -3.26 10.67 -2.44
CA THR A 8 -2.98 11.93 -1.72
C THR A 8 -1.92 11.92 -0.61
N PHE A 9 -0.81 12.58 -0.93
CA PHE A 9 0.34 12.87 -0.06
C PHE A 9 -0.03 13.90 1.03
N HIS A 10 -0.13 13.47 2.28
CA HIS A 10 0.07 14.31 3.45
C HIS A 10 1.22 13.71 4.27
N ILE A 11 2.31 14.48 4.41
CA ILE A 11 3.52 14.06 5.13
C ILE A 11 3.24 14.17 6.64
N PHE A 12 2.80 13.08 7.28
CA PHE A 12 2.80 12.97 8.75
C PHE A 12 4.14 12.38 9.22
N SER A 13 4.73 12.95 10.27
CA SER A 13 5.96 12.43 10.89
C SER A 13 5.63 11.25 11.79
N GLU A 14 6.23 10.09 11.53
CA GLU A 14 6.03 8.87 12.31
C GLU A 14 6.63 9.05 13.72
N SER A 15 5.77 9.08 14.73
CA SER A 15 6.15 9.12 16.14
C SER A 15 5.42 8.06 16.98
N SER A 16 4.57 7.23 16.35
CA SER A 16 3.82 6.14 16.99
C SER A 16 4.03 4.81 16.28
N GLU A 17 4.29 3.75 17.05
CA GLU A 17 4.41 2.37 16.53
C GLU A 17 3.08 1.81 15.98
N SER A 18 1.93 2.34 16.40
CA SER A 18 0.60 1.89 15.95
C SER A 18 0.23 2.41 14.56
N GLN A 19 0.91 3.46 14.09
CA GLN A 19 0.51 4.21 12.91
C GLN A 19 0.34 3.38 11.63
N PRO A 20 1.16 2.35 11.33
CA PRO A 20 0.95 1.51 10.16
C PRO A 20 -0.40 0.77 10.20
N HIS A 21 -0.86 0.36 11.38
CA HIS A 21 -2.15 -0.30 11.56
C HIS A 21 -3.31 0.68 11.37
N ASP A 22 -3.21 1.85 12.01
CA ASP A 22 -4.23 2.89 11.95
C ASP A 22 -4.44 3.37 10.49
N VAL A 23 -3.35 3.57 9.75
CA VAL A 23 -3.39 3.91 8.33
C VAL A 23 -3.97 2.78 7.49
N ASN A 24 -3.61 1.52 7.76
CA ASN A 24 -4.19 0.38 7.05
C ASN A 24 -5.72 0.34 7.22
N GLU A 25 -6.23 0.51 8.44
CA GLU A 25 -7.67 0.54 8.70
C GLU A 25 -8.35 1.73 8.02
N GLU A 26 -7.80 2.93 8.15
CA GLU A 26 -8.30 4.14 7.47
C GLU A 26 -8.44 3.88 5.96
N LYS A 27 -7.40 3.36 5.31
CA LYS A 27 -7.41 3.09 3.87
C LYS A 27 -8.39 1.99 3.51
N ARG A 28 -8.51 0.91 4.29
CA ARG A 28 -9.49 -0.16 4.04
C ARG A 28 -10.92 0.36 4.13
N ASN A 29 -11.22 1.19 5.12
CA ASN A 29 -12.58 1.68 5.38
C ASN A 29 -13.13 2.54 4.24
N ILE A 30 -12.27 3.16 3.43
CA ILE A 30 -12.68 3.89 2.21
C ILE A 30 -13.22 2.94 1.14
N TYR A 31 -12.64 1.74 1.01
CA TYR A 31 -12.93 0.82 -0.10
C TYR A 31 -13.89 -0.31 0.26
N ILE A 32 -13.99 -0.71 1.54
CA ILE A 32 -14.94 -1.73 2.00
C ILE A 32 -16.38 -1.45 1.52
N PRO A 33 -16.93 -0.22 1.60
CA PRO A 33 -18.28 0.06 1.13
C PRO A 33 -18.49 -0.15 -0.37
N THR A 34 -17.41 -0.16 -1.17
CA THR A 34 -17.48 -0.36 -2.63
C THR A 34 -17.52 -1.83 -3.04
N VAL A 35 -17.24 -2.75 -2.10
CA VAL A 35 -17.16 -4.19 -2.35
C VAL A 35 -18.43 -4.76 -3.00
N PRO A 36 -19.66 -4.48 -2.51
CA PRO A 36 -20.88 -5.06 -3.10
C PRO A 36 -21.02 -4.73 -4.60
N TYR A 37 -20.80 -3.47 -4.97
CA TYR A 37 -20.86 -3.01 -6.36
C TYR A 37 -19.87 -3.76 -7.25
N TYR A 38 -18.62 -3.90 -6.79
CA TYR A 38 -17.60 -4.59 -7.58
C TYR A 38 -17.80 -6.11 -7.64
N LYS A 39 -18.35 -6.73 -6.60
CA LYS A 39 -18.73 -8.15 -6.64
C LYS A 39 -19.80 -8.41 -7.69
N GLU A 40 -20.85 -7.59 -7.70
CA GLU A 40 -21.94 -7.70 -8.65
C GLU A 40 -21.46 -7.42 -10.09
N LYS A 41 -20.78 -6.29 -10.30
CA LYS A 41 -20.34 -5.84 -11.63
C LYS A 41 -19.43 -6.84 -12.34
N TYR A 42 -18.56 -7.52 -11.59
CA TYR A 42 -17.57 -8.43 -12.15
C TYR A 42 -17.87 -9.91 -11.87
N GLY A 43 -19.02 -10.24 -11.27
CA GLY A 43 -19.38 -11.62 -10.93
C GLY A 43 -18.38 -12.30 -9.98
N LEU A 44 -17.82 -11.56 -9.02
CA LEU A 44 -16.77 -12.06 -8.13
C LEU A 44 -17.36 -12.69 -6.86
N ASN A 45 -16.87 -13.88 -6.51
CA ASN A 45 -17.26 -14.58 -5.29
C ASN A 45 -16.73 -13.90 -4.02
N GLU A 46 -15.53 -13.30 -4.10
CA GLU A 46 -14.85 -12.68 -2.98
C GLU A 46 -13.97 -11.51 -3.44
N ILE A 47 -13.87 -10.48 -2.58
CA ILE A 47 -12.96 -9.36 -2.73
C ILE A 47 -12.31 -9.12 -1.37
N GLU A 48 -10.99 -9.17 -1.34
CA GLU A 48 -10.21 -8.72 -0.19
C GLU A 48 -9.76 -7.27 -0.41
N VAL A 49 -10.01 -6.41 0.58
CA VAL A 49 -9.51 -5.03 0.59
C VAL A 49 -8.27 -4.98 1.47
N VAL A 50 -7.13 -4.62 0.87
CA VAL A 50 -5.86 -4.41 1.56
C VAL A 50 -5.57 -2.90 1.57
N GLY A 51 -5.43 -2.31 2.75
CA GLY A 51 -5.34 -0.85 2.91
C GLY A 51 -3.94 -0.32 2.70
N LEU A 52 -2.95 -0.91 3.38
CA LEU A 52 -1.56 -0.49 3.35
C LEU A 52 -0.64 -1.67 3.04
N LEU A 53 0.02 -1.60 1.89
CA LEU A 53 1.18 -2.45 1.58
C LEU A 53 2.45 -1.65 1.78
N ILE A 54 2.64 -0.59 0.98
CA ILE A 54 3.82 0.28 1.04
C ILE A 54 3.41 1.67 1.54
N GLY A 55 4.13 2.18 2.54
CA GLY A 55 3.90 3.52 3.10
C GLY A 55 4.35 4.66 2.18
N ALA A 56 3.84 5.86 2.45
CA ALA A 56 4.10 7.07 1.65
C ALA A 56 5.59 7.50 1.57
N ARG A 57 6.45 6.96 2.44
CA ARG A 57 7.91 7.19 2.46
C ARG A 57 8.72 5.94 2.08
N GLY A 58 8.07 4.97 1.46
CA GLY A 58 8.68 3.69 1.13
C GLY A 58 8.85 2.76 2.32
N THR A 59 8.11 2.99 3.41
CA THR A 59 8.03 2.07 4.55
C THR A 59 7.51 0.71 4.08
N ILE A 60 8.34 -0.32 4.19
CA ILE A 60 7.96 -1.71 3.91
C ILE A 60 7.49 -2.31 5.24
N THR A 61 6.18 -2.43 5.40
CA THR A 61 5.56 -2.92 6.63
C THR A 61 5.60 -4.45 6.73
N SER A 62 5.36 -5.00 7.92
CA SER A 62 5.14 -6.45 8.11
C SER A 62 3.94 -6.97 7.29
N PHE A 63 2.97 -6.12 6.96
CA PHE A 63 1.84 -6.46 6.10
C PHE A 63 2.30 -6.94 4.71
N VAL A 64 3.38 -6.37 4.16
CA VAL A 64 3.93 -6.79 2.86
C VAL A 64 4.45 -8.22 2.92
N LYS A 65 5.10 -8.60 4.02
CA LYS A 65 5.61 -9.96 4.21
C LYS A 65 4.46 -10.96 4.33
N ASN A 66 3.44 -10.63 5.10
CA ASN A 66 2.25 -11.48 5.24
C ASN A 66 1.51 -11.63 3.91
N PHE A 67 1.34 -10.53 3.17
CA PHE A 67 0.77 -10.52 1.83
C PHE A 67 1.58 -11.41 0.87
N ALA A 68 2.91 -11.31 0.91
CA ALA A 68 3.76 -12.13 0.05
C ALA A 68 3.63 -13.62 0.33
N VAL A 69 3.55 -14.01 1.61
CA VAL A 69 3.32 -15.41 1.99
C VAL A 69 1.94 -15.88 1.54
N GLN A 70 0.90 -15.09 1.82
CA GLN A 70 -0.49 -15.41 1.48
C GLN A 70 -0.68 -15.60 -0.03
N TYR A 71 0.00 -14.80 -0.84
CA TYR A 71 -0.14 -14.78 -2.30
C TYR A 71 1.01 -15.46 -3.05
N ASN A 72 1.88 -16.19 -2.35
CA ASN A 72 3.05 -16.86 -2.92
C ASN A 72 3.91 -15.95 -3.82
N ILE A 73 4.09 -14.70 -3.40
CA ILE A 73 4.97 -13.76 -4.10
C ILE A 73 6.42 -14.17 -3.85
N SER A 74 7.17 -14.35 -4.94
CA SER A 74 8.57 -14.77 -4.85
C SER A 74 9.43 -13.72 -4.14
N GLU A 75 10.46 -14.18 -3.44
CA GLU A 75 11.42 -13.29 -2.76
C GLU A 75 12.12 -12.34 -3.76
N ALA A 76 12.37 -12.82 -4.98
CA ALA A 76 12.91 -11.99 -6.05
C ALA A 76 11.95 -10.86 -6.45
N ALA A 77 10.64 -11.13 -6.56
CA ALA A 77 9.65 -10.11 -6.85
C ALA A 77 9.54 -9.10 -5.69
N LEU A 78 9.55 -9.57 -4.44
CA LEU A 78 9.58 -8.70 -3.27
C LEU A 78 10.81 -7.80 -3.25
N LYS A 79 11.99 -8.35 -3.55
CA LYS A 79 13.23 -7.57 -3.63
C LYS A 79 13.14 -6.48 -4.69
N ASN A 80 12.58 -6.78 -5.86
CA ASN A 80 12.40 -5.81 -6.94
C ASN A 80 11.41 -4.70 -6.54
N ILE A 81 10.30 -5.05 -5.88
CA ILE A 81 9.34 -4.09 -5.34
C ILE A 81 10.03 -3.17 -4.34
N SER A 82 10.74 -3.74 -3.36
CA SER A 82 11.47 -2.98 -2.33
C SER A 82 12.49 -2.01 -2.95
N GLN A 83 13.26 -2.47 -3.93
CA GLN A 83 14.22 -1.62 -4.65
C GLN A 83 13.53 -0.49 -5.42
N SER A 84 12.42 -0.77 -6.09
CA SER A 84 11.63 0.23 -6.82
C SER A 84 11.06 1.30 -5.88
N VAL A 85 10.56 0.88 -4.73
CA VAL A 85 10.02 1.76 -3.69
C VAL A 85 11.08 2.71 -3.15
N VAL A 86 12.27 2.20 -2.82
CA VAL A 86 13.39 3.04 -2.36
C VAL A 86 13.83 4.03 -3.45
N ARG A 87 13.98 3.58 -4.70
CA ARG A 87 14.33 4.45 -5.83
C ARG A 87 13.31 5.56 -6.03
N SER A 88 12.02 5.23 -5.97
CA SER A 88 10.93 6.19 -6.13
C SER A 88 10.90 7.19 -4.97
N SER A 89 11.17 6.73 -3.74
CA SER A 89 11.24 7.61 -2.56
C SER A 89 12.39 8.61 -2.67
N ILE A 90 13.56 8.17 -3.16
CA ILE A 90 14.70 9.05 -3.45
C ILE A 90 14.35 10.07 -4.54
N LEU A 91 13.61 9.66 -5.58
CA LEU A 91 13.18 10.57 -6.63
C LEU A 91 12.24 11.65 -6.10
N ILE A 92 11.25 11.28 -5.28
CA ILE A 92 10.35 12.24 -4.62
C ILE A 92 11.13 13.20 -3.74
N LEU A 93 12.08 12.69 -2.95
CA LEU A 93 12.94 13.52 -2.10
C LEU A 93 13.78 14.50 -2.95
N ARG A 94 14.37 14.03 -4.05
CA ARG A 94 15.14 14.86 -4.98
C ARG A 94 14.27 15.97 -5.56
N THR A 95 13.09 15.64 -6.09
CA THR A 95 12.14 16.63 -6.62
C THR A 95 11.75 17.64 -5.54
N HIS A 96 11.55 17.21 -4.30
CA HIS A 96 11.22 18.11 -3.20
C HIS A 96 12.37 19.06 -2.83
N ILE A 97 13.61 18.56 -2.78
CA ILE A 97 14.80 19.37 -2.44
C ILE A 97 15.14 20.36 -3.56
N TYR A 98 15.05 19.92 -4.82
CA TYR A 98 15.55 20.69 -5.97
C TYR A 98 14.44 21.36 -6.81
N GLY A 99 13.16 21.09 -6.53
CA GLY A 99 12.02 21.67 -7.24
C GLY A 99 11.91 21.27 -8.72
N ILE A 100 12.47 20.12 -9.11
CA ILE A 100 12.51 19.59 -10.49
C ILE A 100 11.45 18.52 -10.69
#